data_AF-A0A8T2K7P3-F1
#
_entry.id   AF-A0A8T2K7P3-F1
#
_cell.length_a   1.000
_cell.length_b   1.000
_cell.length_c   1.000
_cell.angle_alpha   90.00
_cell.angle_beta   90.00
_cell.angle_gamma   90.00
#
_symmetry.space_group_name_H-M   'P 1'
#
loop_
_entity.id
_entity.type
_entity.pdbx_description
1 polymer ?
#
loop_
_entity_poly.entity_id
_entity_poly.type
_entity_poly.pdbx_seq_one_letter_code
_entity_poly.pdbx_strand_id
1 'polypeptide(L)'
;MFDGLMWCGKLSSTGMNPDSCPAWDECDHNPISSFWKKASATFAKSSCGIVKVMLNGSADGGVARKESILRTVEIPSMNQNAVSEIQFWIMDNVNGPDKNSCNTSSVLELKQYIEEHKLAFSCVDNYTPARFLQCMENPLDPNCNICKL
;
A
#
# COMPACT_ATOMS: atom_id res chain seq x y z
N MET A 1 2.72 8.06 -15.40
CA MET A 1 1.91 8.55 -16.54
C MET A 1 0.42 8.57 -16.23
N PHE A 2 -0.15 7.50 -15.63
CA PHE A 2 -1.59 7.38 -15.40
C PHE A 2 -2.07 7.73 -13.97
N ASP A 3 -1.15 8.17 -13.11
CA ASP A 3 -1.48 8.52 -11.73
C ASP A 3 -2.39 9.76 -11.67
N GLY A 4 -3.41 9.71 -10.82
CA GLY A 4 -4.44 10.76 -10.69
C GLY A 4 -5.41 10.91 -11.87
N LEU A 5 -5.31 10.06 -12.92
CA LEU A 5 -6.19 10.15 -14.08
C LEU A 5 -7.38 9.18 -13.96
N MET A 6 -8.53 9.60 -14.51
CA MET A 6 -9.73 8.78 -14.68
C MET A 6 -10.10 8.72 -16.16
N TRP A 7 -10.39 7.51 -16.67
CA TRP A 7 -10.69 7.30 -18.09
C TRP A 7 -11.53 6.04 -18.30
N CYS A 8 -12.40 6.11 -19.30
CA CYS A 8 -13.21 5.01 -19.79
C CYS A 8 -13.75 5.34 -21.18
N GLY A 9 -14.17 4.31 -21.92
CA GLY A 9 -14.87 4.48 -23.20
C GLY A 9 -16.34 4.81 -23.00
N LYS A 10 -16.97 5.42 -24.01
CA LYS A 10 -18.43 5.56 -24.07
C LYS A 10 -19.10 4.19 -24.30
N LEU A 11 -20.28 3.99 -23.73
CA LEU A 11 -21.02 2.71 -23.87
C LEU A 11 -21.58 2.47 -25.28
N SER A 12 -22.06 3.53 -25.94
CA SER A 12 -22.83 3.43 -27.20
C SER A 12 -22.10 3.98 -28.42
N SER A 13 -20.85 4.41 -28.29
CA SER A 13 -20.08 5.01 -29.39
C SER A 13 -18.57 4.84 -29.19
N THR A 14 -17.81 5.03 -30.27
CA THR A 14 -16.35 5.07 -30.22
C THR A 14 -15.89 6.38 -29.58
N GLY A 15 -14.95 6.30 -28.62
CA GLY A 15 -14.31 7.46 -28.00
C GLY A 15 -14.31 7.40 -26.47
N MET A 16 -13.66 8.37 -25.86
CA MET A 16 -13.59 8.52 -24.40
C MET A 16 -14.87 9.16 -23.85
N ASN A 17 -15.27 8.76 -22.64
CA ASN A 17 -16.34 9.42 -21.91
C ASN A 17 -15.75 10.59 -21.09
N PRO A 18 -16.12 11.86 -21.37
CA PRO A 18 -15.61 13.01 -20.63
C PRO A 18 -16.40 13.31 -19.35
N ASP A 19 -17.60 12.73 -19.20
CA ASP A 19 -18.53 13.14 -18.15
C ASP A 19 -18.29 12.38 -16.85
N SER A 20 -18.29 11.05 -16.92
CA SER A 20 -18.06 10.17 -15.77
C SER A 20 -17.57 8.79 -16.19
N CYS A 21 -16.89 8.11 -15.27
CA CYS A 21 -16.45 6.73 -15.43
C CYS A 21 -16.88 5.89 -14.23
N PRO A 22 -17.06 4.57 -14.43
CA PRO A 22 -17.44 3.69 -13.32
C PRO A 22 -16.44 3.78 -12.18
N ALA A 23 -16.96 3.75 -10.94
CA ALA A 23 -16.12 3.66 -9.75
C ALA A 23 -15.36 2.32 -9.69
N TRP A 24 -14.41 2.23 -8.75
CA TRP A 24 -13.53 1.07 -8.61
C TRP A 24 -14.28 -0.27 -8.52
N ASP A 25 -15.39 -0.29 -7.79
CA ASP A 25 -16.21 -1.45 -7.44
C ASP A 25 -17.60 -1.42 -8.10
N GLU A 26 -17.88 -0.46 -8.98
CA GLU A 26 -19.18 -0.35 -9.67
C GLU A 26 -19.40 -1.50 -10.65
N CYS A 27 -18.31 -2.02 -11.24
CA CYS A 27 -18.33 -3.24 -12.04
C CYS A 27 -16.96 -3.94 -12.07
N ASP A 28 -16.98 -5.27 -12.19
CA ASP A 28 -15.80 -6.15 -12.04
C ASP A 28 -14.61 -5.78 -12.94
N HIS A 29 -14.91 -5.33 -14.16
CA HIS A 29 -13.94 -5.10 -15.23
C HIS A 29 -14.01 -3.66 -15.77
N ASN A 30 -14.08 -2.67 -14.88
CA ASN A 30 -13.94 -1.28 -15.31
C ASN A 30 -12.48 -1.00 -15.77
N PRO A 31 -12.28 -0.03 -16.69
CA PRO A 31 -10.96 0.25 -17.26
C PRO A 31 -9.90 0.61 -16.21
N ILE A 32 -10.28 1.37 -15.18
CA ILE A 32 -9.38 1.84 -14.13
C ILE A 32 -8.91 0.68 -13.26
N SER A 33 -9.83 -0.11 -12.71
CA SER A 33 -9.48 -1.24 -11.85
C SER A 33 -8.70 -2.31 -12.62
N SER A 34 -9.10 -2.58 -13.87
CA SER A 34 -8.39 -3.54 -14.73
C SER A 34 -6.98 -3.08 -15.04
N PHE A 35 -6.80 -1.79 -15.36
CA PHE A 35 -5.48 -1.21 -15.60
C PHE A 35 -4.59 -1.32 -14.38
N TRP A 36 -5.04 -0.84 -13.21
CA TRP A 36 -4.22 -0.83 -12.01
C TRP A 36 -3.92 -2.23 -11.48
N LYS A 37 -4.88 -3.17 -11.53
CA LYS A 37 -4.61 -4.58 -11.22
C LYS A 37 -3.52 -5.16 -12.13
N LYS A 38 -3.56 -4.87 -13.43
CA LYS A 38 -2.53 -5.36 -14.36
C LYS A 38 -1.17 -4.70 -14.14
N ALA A 39 -1.16 -3.39 -13.89
CA ALA A 39 0.05 -2.63 -13.61
C ALA A 39 0.71 -3.12 -12.31
N SER A 40 -0.05 -3.26 -11.23
CA SER A 40 0.43 -3.78 -9.94
C SER A 40 0.94 -5.21 -10.04
N ALA A 41 0.24 -6.12 -10.73
CA ALA A 41 0.73 -7.47 -10.94
C ALA A 41 2.08 -7.49 -11.69
N THR A 42 2.21 -6.64 -12.72
CA THR A 42 3.44 -6.54 -13.53
C THR A 42 4.59 -5.96 -12.71
N PHE A 43 4.30 -4.93 -11.90
CA PHE A 43 5.25 -4.33 -10.98
C PHE A 43 5.75 -5.35 -9.95
N ALA A 44 4.84 -6.00 -9.22
CA ALA A 44 5.17 -6.99 -8.20
C ALA A 44 5.95 -8.19 -8.77
N LYS A 45 5.59 -8.68 -9.97
CA LYS A 45 6.31 -9.76 -10.65
C LYS A 45 7.75 -9.38 -11.01
N SER A 46 8.01 -8.10 -11.25
CA SER A 46 9.33 -7.59 -11.65
C SER A 46 10.19 -7.16 -10.45
N SER A 47 9.63 -7.10 -9.25
CA SER A 47 10.33 -6.73 -8.03
C SER A 47 11.32 -7.81 -7.56
N CYS A 48 12.41 -7.38 -6.93
CA CYS A 48 13.45 -8.24 -6.39
C CYS A 48 14.13 -7.62 -5.16
N GLY A 49 14.87 -8.44 -4.40
CA GLY A 49 15.51 -8.03 -3.15
C GLY A 49 14.51 -7.76 -2.04
N ILE A 50 14.78 -6.75 -1.21
CA ILE A 50 13.91 -6.34 -0.11
C ILE A 50 12.83 -5.40 -0.67
N VAL A 51 11.58 -5.87 -0.71
CA VAL A 51 10.41 -5.09 -1.10
C VAL A 51 9.92 -4.32 0.12
N LYS A 52 9.86 -2.99 0.03
CA LYS A 52 9.41 -2.12 1.13
C LYS A 52 7.97 -1.67 0.89
N VAL A 53 7.12 -1.83 1.89
CA VAL A 53 5.70 -1.46 1.82
C VAL A 53 5.39 -0.51 2.97
N MET A 54 4.92 0.69 2.63
CA MET A 54 4.51 1.69 3.62
C MET A 54 3.00 1.59 3.87
N LEU A 55 2.59 1.44 5.12
CA LEU A 55 1.19 1.33 5.55
C LEU A 55 0.88 2.37 6.63
N ASN A 56 -0.38 2.77 6.74
CA ASN A 56 -0.81 3.79 7.69
C ASN A 56 -1.22 3.16 9.03
N GLY A 57 -0.43 3.41 10.08
CA GLY A 57 -0.68 2.93 11.44
C GLY A 57 -1.89 3.59 12.12
N SER A 58 -2.21 4.83 11.73
CA SER A 58 -3.33 5.61 12.25
C SER A 58 -4.68 5.34 11.55
N ALA A 59 -4.71 4.45 10.55
CA ALA A 59 -5.92 4.14 9.79
C ALA A 59 -6.92 3.26 10.58
N ASP A 60 -8.20 3.52 10.37
CA ASP A 60 -9.27 2.63 10.84
C ASP A 60 -9.39 1.37 9.98
N GLY A 61 -9.74 0.25 10.62
CA GLY A 61 -10.02 -1.01 9.92
C GLY A 61 -8.78 -1.85 9.57
N GLY A 62 -7.62 -1.57 10.17
CA GLY A 62 -6.39 -2.36 9.98
C GLY A 62 -5.43 -1.79 8.94
N VAL A 63 -4.24 -2.40 8.82
CA VAL A 63 -3.17 -1.90 7.94
C VAL A 63 -3.37 -2.20 6.46
N ALA A 64 -4.11 -3.25 6.10
CA ALA A 64 -4.52 -3.53 4.73
C ALA A 64 -5.79 -4.38 4.68
N ARG A 65 -6.79 -3.88 3.95
CA ARG A 65 -8.06 -4.59 3.76
C ARG A 65 -7.87 -5.83 2.89
N LYS A 66 -8.71 -6.85 3.08
CA LYS A 66 -8.63 -8.14 2.37
C LYS A 66 -8.74 -7.99 0.85
N GLU A 67 -9.51 -7.01 0.40
CA GLU A 67 -9.76 -6.63 -0.99
C GLU A 67 -8.73 -5.68 -1.59
N SER A 68 -7.71 -5.26 -0.82
CA SER A 68 -6.67 -4.35 -1.30
C SER A 68 -5.85 -4.96 -2.44
N ILE A 69 -5.31 -4.10 -3.30
CA ILE A 69 -4.39 -4.49 -4.38
C ILE A 69 -3.15 -5.20 -3.84
N LEU A 70 -2.62 -4.73 -2.71
CA LEU A 70 -1.48 -5.36 -2.03
C LEU A 70 -1.73 -6.86 -1.77
N ARG A 71 -2.89 -7.18 -1.16
CA ARG A 71 -3.24 -8.57 -0.81
C ARG A 71 -3.68 -9.38 -2.02
N THR A 72 -4.56 -8.85 -2.85
CA THR A 72 -5.22 -9.63 -3.91
C THR A 72 -4.42 -9.76 -5.20
N VAL A 73 -3.46 -8.86 -5.43
CA VAL A 73 -2.74 -8.76 -6.71
C VAL A 73 -1.24 -8.81 -6.49
N GLU A 74 -0.68 -7.94 -5.65
CA GLU A 74 0.76 -7.74 -5.58
C GLU A 74 1.47 -8.91 -4.91
N ILE A 75 1.11 -9.25 -3.66
CA ILE A 75 1.74 -10.36 -2.91
C ILE A 75 1.70 -11.68 -3.72
N PRO A 76 0.55 -12.12 -4.29
CA PRO A 76 0.50 -13.35 -5.08
C PRO A 76 1.29 -13.28 -6.39
N SER A 77 1.53 -12.09 -6.94
CA SER A 77 2.27 -11.91 -8.19
C SER A 77 3.79 -11.86 -8.01
N MET A 78 4.28 -11.71 -6.77
CA MET A 78 5.71 -11.60 -6.50
C MET A 78 6.45 -12.90 -6.82
N ASN A 79 7.68 -12.76 -7.34
CA ASN A 79 8.56 -13.90 -7.57
C ASN A 79 9.33 -14.26 -6.29
N GLN A 80 8.94 -15.38 -5.67
CA GLN A 80 9.53 -15.90 -4.43
C GLN A 80 11.05 -16.16 -4.50
N ASN A 81 11.59 -16.38 -5.71
CA ASN A 81 13.03 -16.59 -5.88
C ASN A 81 13.82 -15.27 -6.05
N ALA A 82 13.13 -14.19 -6.39
CA ALA A 82 13.74 -12.88 -6.62
C ALA A 82 13.57 -11.94 -5.43
N VAL A 83 12.44 -12.02 -4.73
CA VAL A 83 12.15 -11.24 -3.52
C VAL A 83 12.75 -11.96 -2.32
N SER A 84 13.71 -11.33 -1.66
CA SER A 84 14.34 -11.89 -0.46
C SER A 84 13.48 -11.67 0.79
N GLU A 85 12.71 -10.58 0.83
CA GLU A 85 11.93 -10.16 2.00
C GLU A 85 10.90 -9.10 1.62
N ILE A 86 9.75 -9.10 2.28
CA ILE A 86 8.84 -7.97 2.35
C ILE A 86 9.01 -7.28 3.71
N GLN A 87 9.44 -6.02 3.69
CA GLN A 87 9.58 -5.18 4.89
C GLN A 87 8.45 -4.15 4.95
N PHE A 88 7.67 -4.21 6.01
CA PHE A 88 6.63 -3.21 6.28
C PHE A 88 7.17 -2.02 7.07
N TRP A 89 6.73 -0.83 6.68
CA TRP A 89 6.88 0.41 7.43
C TRP A 89 5.49 0.86 7.87
N ILE A 90 5.16 0.63 9.13
CA ILE A 90 3.88 1.08 9.70
C ILE A 90 4.10 2.50 10.21
N MET A 91 3.48 3.47 9.55
CA MET A 91 3.70 4.89 9.80
C MET A 91 2.49 5.50 10.46
N ASP A 92 2.66 6.04 11.67
CA ASP A 92 1.62 6.81 12.34
C ASP A 92 1.66 8.28 11.91
N ASN A 93 0.51 8.93 11.88
CA ASN A 93 0.47 10.39 11.78
C ASN A 93 1.14 10.99 13.03
N VAL A 94 1.90 12.08 12.90
CA VAL A 94 2.70 12.69 14.00
C VAL A 94 1.88 12.90 15.27
N ASN A 95 0.64 13.38 15.14
CA ASN A 95 -0.30 13.60 16.23
C ASN A 95 -1.55 12.73 16.11
N GLY A 96 -1.46 11.65 15.34
CA GLY A 96 -2.55 10.71 15.18
C GLY A 96 -2.54 9.62 16.25
N PRO A 97 -3.62 8.85 16.33
CA PRO A 97 -3.65 7.66 17.15
C PRO A 97 -2.74 6.58 16.55
N ASP A 98 -2.02 5.86 17.41
CA ASP A 98 -1.41 4.56 17.08
C ASP A 98 -2.51 3.50 17.20
N LYS A 99 -3.11 3.15 16.06
CA LYS A 99 -4.15 2.11 15.98
C LYS A 99 -3.57 0.77 15.54
N ASN A 100 -2.48 0.81 14.78
CA ASN A 100 -1.81 -0.35 14.24
C ASN A 100 -0.31 -0.14 14.32
N SER A 101 0.38 -1.15 14.82
CA SER A 101 1.82 -1.23 14.96
C SER A 101 2.28 -2.63 14.55
N CYS A 102 3.56 -2.89 14.39
CA CYS A 102 4.07 -4.16 13.86
C CYS A 102 3.57 -5.42 14.56
N ASN A 103 3.22 -5.30 15.85
CA ASN A 103 2.74 -6.41 16.67
C ASN A 103 1.20 -6.47 16.82
N THR A 104 0.45 -5.61 16.13
CA THR A 104 -1.02 -5.64 16.20
C THR A 104 -1.60 -6.76 15.33
N SER A 105 -2.79 -7.23 15.69
CA SER A 105 -3.44 -8.37 15.03
C SER A 105 -3.61 -8.18 13.52
N SER A 106 -3.86 -6.95 13.06
CA SER A 106 -4.00 -6.64 11.63
C SER A 106 -2.69 -6.84 10.85
N VAL A 107 -1.55 -6.49 11.44
CA VAL A 107 -0.22 -6.71 10.84
C VAL A 107 0.15 -8.20 10.91
N LEU A 108 -0.14 -8.87 12.02
CA LEU A 108 0.15 -10.30 12.19
C LEU A 108 -0.66 -11.17 11.24
N GLU A 109 -1.92 -10.84 10.96
CA GLU A 109 -2.72 -11.51 9.91
C GLU A 109 -2.04 -11.39 8.54
N LEU A 110 -1.55 -10.19 8.20
CA LEU A 110 -0.92 -9.95 6.91
C LEU A 110 0.48 -10.59 6.83
N LYS A 111 1.22 -10.63 7.93
CA LYS A 111 2.45 -11.41 8.06
C LYS A 111 2.19 -12.89 7.75
N GLN A 112 1.19 -13.50 8.38
CA GLN A 112 0.85 -14.90 8.12
C GLN A 112 0.52 -15.12 6.64
N TYR A 113 -0.27 -14.23 6.04
CA TYR A 113 -0.61 -14.30 4.62
C TYR A 113 0.64 -14.22 3.71
N ILE A 114 1.61 -13.37 4.05
CA ILE A 114 2.89 -13.27 3.33
C ILE A 114 3.72 -14.55 3.46
N GLU A 115 3.80 -15.11 4.67
CA GLU A 115 4.54 -16.34 4.94
C GLU A 115 3.90 -17.56 4.25
N GLU A 116 2.56 -17.61 4.13
CA GLU A 116 1.82 -18.60 3.33
C GLU A 116 2.20 -18.53 1.83
N HIS A 117 2.59 -17.34 1.35
CA HIS A 117 3.12 -17.13 -0.01
C HIS A 117 4.63 -17.36 -0.09
N LYS A 118 5.25 -17.96 0.94
CA LYS A 118 6.67 -18.32 1.01
C LYS A 118 7.62 -17.12 0.85
N LEU A 119 7.19 -15.95 1.31
CA LEU A 119 7.99 -14.73 1.33
C LEU A 119 8.39 -14.44 2.78
N ALA A 120 9.65 -14.02 2.99
CA ALA A 120 10.10 -13.59 4.30
C ALA A 120 9.50 -12.23 4.68
N PHE A 121 9.37 -11.95 5.97
CA PHE A 121 8.70 -10.77 6.49
C PHE A 121 9.50 -10.07 7.60
N SER A 122 9.60 -8.75 7.52
CA SER A 122 9.93 -7.89 8.67
C SER A 122 9.03 -6.67 8.73
N CYS A 123 9.07 -5.99 9.87
CA CYS A 123 8.27 -4.80 10.10
C CYS A 123 9.04 -3.80 10.95
N VAL A 124 8.88 -2.51 10.63
CA VAL A 124 9.44 -1.37 11.35
C VAL A 124 8.34 -0.36 11.60
N ASP A 125 8.09 -0.07 12.87
CA ASP A 125 7.20 1.04 13.25
C ASP A 125 7.95 2.36 13.08
N ASN A 126 7.26 3.34 12.49
CA ASN A 126 7.72 4.73 12.40
C ASN A 126 9.14 4.88 11.82
N TYR A 127 9.36 4.23 10.67
CA TYR A 127 10.63 4.22 9.95
C TYR A 127 11.24 5.63 9.86
N THR A 128 12.42 5.80 10.46
CA THR A 128 12.98 7.12 10.79
C THR A 128 13.08 8.07 9.59
N PRO A 129 13.57 7.66 8.41
CA PRO A 129 13.57 8.53 7.23
C PRO A 129 12.18 9.03 6.81
N ALA A 130 11.14 8.20 6.90
CA ALA A 130 9.78 8.60 6.58
C ALA A 130 9.19 9.50 7.69
N ARG A 131 9.54 9.24 8.96
CA ARG A 131 9.18 10.12 10.09
C ARG A 131 9.77 11.52 9.91
N PHE A 132 11.02 11.64 9.46
CA PHE A 132 11.61 12.94 9.14
C PHE A 132 10.80 13.72 8.11
N LEU A 133 10.29 13.06 7.06
CA LEU A 133 9.44 13.70 6.06
C LEU A 133 8.13 14.20 6.66
N GLN A 134 7.47 13.40 7.51
CA GLN A 134 6.24 13.83 8.21
C GLN A 134 6.47 15.02 9.14
N CYS A 135 7.67 15.15 9.69
CA CYS A 135 8.06 16.23 10.59
C CYS A 135 8.45 17.52 9.88
N MET A 136 8.54 17.55 8.54
CA MET A 136 8.90 18.77 7.81
C MET A 136 7.86 19.89 7.97
N GLU A 137 6.58 19.53 8.16
CA GLU A 137 5.50 20.52 8.33
C GLU A 137 5.54 21.21 9.69
N ASN A 138 5.89 20.48 10.74
CA ASN A 138 6.04 21.02 12.10
C ASN A 138 7.26 20.41 12.82
N PRO A 139 8.48 20.91 12.56
CA PRO A 139 9.70 20.36 13.15
C PRO A 139 9.79 20.51 14.68
N LEU A 140 9.01 21.42 15.26
CA LEU A 140 8.97 21.69 16.70
C LEU A 140 7.97 20.81 17.46
N ASP A 141 7.24 19.94 16.75
CA ASP A 141 6.33 18.99 17.38
C ASP A 141 7.10 18.08 18.37
N PRO A 142 6.59 17.85 19.60
CA PRO A 142 7.22 16.94 20.55
C PRO A 142 7.44 15.54 20.00
N ASN A 143 6.56 15.06 19.11
CA ASN A 143 6.67 13.75 18.47
C ASN A 143 7.70 13.73 17.32
N CYS A 144 8.21 14.90 16.94
CA CYS A 144 9.30 15.08 15.98
C CYS A 144 10.66 15.29 16.65
N ASN A 145 10.74 15.13 17.97
CA ASN A 145 11.98 15.28 18.70
C ASN A 145 12.80 13.98 18.65
N ILE A 146 13.80 13.97 17.76
CA ILE A 146 14.53 12.75 17.38
C ILE A 146 15.74 12.51 18.28
N CYS A 147 16.20 13.54 18.99
CA CYS A 147 17.19 13.41 20.05
C CYS A 147 16.47 13.31 21.40
N LYS A 148 16.21 12.07 21.86
CA LYS A 148 15.91 11.85 23.28
C LYS A 148 17.24 11.90 24.04
N LEU A 149 17.50 13.01 24.73
CA LEU A 149 18.59 13.12 25.72
C LEU A 149 18.29 12.24 26.94
#